data_AF-A0A9D9FHJ4-F1
#
_entry.id   AF-A0A9D9FHJ4-F1
#
_cell.length_a   1.000
_cell.length_b   1.000
_cell.length_c   1.000
_cell.angle_alpha   90.00
_cell.angle_beta   90.00
_cell.angle_gamma   90.00
#
_symmetry.space_group_name_H-M   'P 1'
#
loop_
_entity.id
_entity.type
_entity.pdbx_description
1 polymer ?
#
loop_
_entity_poly.entity_id
_entity_poly.type
_entity_poly.pdbx_seq_one_letter_code
_entity_poly.pdbx_strand_id
1 'polypeptide(L)'
;MAAGPTVIDVIANTAFAIGLTLHLAKQDGREERLPFELARRNFYACAKRGLGASIVWLDGDVRDAQELIRNQLAEAAELALIEAGVSALDASHYIGIIRARARNGQTGAAWQRAHANYHGNDHQTLVQAYLDRQDDGQPVHRWTH
;
A
#
# COMPACT_ATOMS: atom_id res chain seq x y z
N MET A 1 -5.57 -9.75 2.68
CA MET A 1 -4.41 -8.87 2.45
C MET A 1 -3.31 -9.70 1.81
N ALA A 2 -2.59 -9.20 0.80
CA ALA A 2 -1.43 -9.93 0.28
C ALA A 2 -0.30 -9.93 1.33
N ALA A 3 0.46 -11.02 1.41
CA ALA A 3 1.64 -11.07 2.27
C ALA A 3 2.64 -9.97 1.85
N GLY A 4 3.18 -9.26 2.84
CA GLY A 4 4.28 -8.31 2.62
C GLY A 4 5.58 -9.07 2.31
N PRO A 5 6.51 -8.50 1.52
CA PRO A 5 7.79 -9.14 1.22
C PRO A 5 8.70 -9.36 2.43
N THR A 6 8.50 -8.56 3.48
CA THR A 6 9.21 -8.63 4.76
C THR A 6 8.24 -8.53 5.93
N VAL A 7 8.70 -8.88 7.13
CA VAL A 7 7.93 -8.71 8.37
C VAL A 7 7.51 -7.24 8.57
N ILE A 8 8.42 -6.29 8.32
CA ILE A 8 8.11 -4.87 8.48
C ILE A 8 7.06 -4.40 7.46
N ASP A 9 7.07 -4.93 6.23
CA ASP A 9 6.03 -4.66 5.23
C ASP A 9 4.67 -5.24 5.63
N VAL A 10 4.65 -6.44 6.24
CA VAL A 10 3.42 -7.04 6.76
C VAL A 10 2.83 -6.15 7.85
N ILE A 11 3.62 -5.75 8.84
CA ILE A 11 3.15 -4.90 9.94
C ILE A 11 2.67 -3.54 9.40
N ALA A 12 3.40 -2.94 8.46
CA ALA A 12 3.00 -1.68 7.83
C ALA A 12 1.67 -1.80 7.08
N ASN A 13 1.45 -2.88 6.32
CA ASN A 13 0.18 -3.11 5.64
C ASN A 13 -0.97 -3.32 6.64
N THR A 14 -0.72 -4.06 7.73
CA THR A 14 -1.69 -4.30 8.80
C THR A 14 -2.05 -3.00 9.52
N ALA A 15 -1.07 -2.21 9.93
CA ALA A 15 -1.27 -0.91 10.56
C ALA A 15 -2.11 0.01 9.67
N PHE A 16 -1.78 0.09 8.37
CA PHE A 16 -2.52 0.92 7.43
C PHE A 16 -3.98 0.46 7.25
N ALA A 17 -4.21 -0.84 7.11
CA ALA A 17 -5.57 -1.36 6.99
C ALA A 17 -6.40 -1.12 8.26
N ILE A 18 -5.83 -1.37 9.44
CA ILE A 18 -6.49 -1.12 10.72
C ILE A 18 -6.80 0.37 10.88
N GLY A 19 -5.81 1.24 10.65
CA GLY A 19 -5.98 2.69 10.74
C GLY A 19 -7.07 3.20 9.81
N LEU A 20 -7.10 2.74 8.55
CA LEU A 20 -8.19 3.07 7.64
C LEU A 20 -9.53 2.53 8.10
N THR A 21 -9.62 1.29 8.55
CA THR A 21 -10.88 0.73 9.08
C THR A 21 -11.41 1.57 10.25
N LEU A 22 -10.54 1.93 11.20
CA LEU A 22 -10.90 2.79 12.34
C LEU A 22 -11.35 4.19 11.90
N HIS A 23 -10.64 4.79 10.93
CA HIS A 23 -11.01 6.09 10.37
C HIS A 23 -12.37 6.05 9.65
N LEU A 24 -12.60 5.00 8.86
CA LEU A 24 -13.82 4.82 8.07
C LEU A 24 -15.02 4.52 8.97
N ALA A 25 -14.85 3.75 10.05
CA ALA A 25 -15.92 3.39 10.98
C ALA A 25 -16.53 4.60 11.73
N LYS A 26 -15.86 5.76 11.73
CA LYS A 26 -16.33 7.00 12.35
C LYS A 26 -17.14 7.90 11.39
N GLN A 27 -17.35 7.48 10.14
CA GLN A 27 -17.94 8.32 9.10
C GLN A 27 -19.07 7.60 8.38
N ASP A 28 -20.22 8.27 8.32
CA ASP A 28 -21.41 7.78 7.62
C ASP A 28 -21.55 8.39 6.21
N GLY A 29 -22.42 7.82 5.37
CA GLY A 29 -22.84 8.39 4.09
C GLY A 29 -21.80 8.29 2.97
N ARG A 30 -20.79 7.42 3.09
CA ARG A 30 -19.80 7.21 2.02
C ARG A 30 -20.38 6.46 0.84
N GLU A 31 -21.30 5.55 1.09
CA GLU A 31 -22.05 4.77 0.13
C GLU A 31 -22.88 5.65 -0.81
N GLU A 32 -23.31 6.83 -0.36
CA GLU A 32 -23.99 7.83 -1.18
C GLU A 32 -23.03 8.55 -2.13
N ARG A 33 -21.80 8.80 -1.65
CA ARG A 33 -20.76 9.54 -2.39
C ARG A 33 -19.93 8.66 -3.33
N LEU A 34 -19.78 7.39 -3.00
CA LEU A 34 -19.11 6.38 -3.82
C LEU A 34 -19.99 5.14 -3.95
N PRO A 35 -20.95 5.17 -4.90
CA PRO A 35 -21.83 4.05 -5.18
C PRO A 35 -21.05 2.74 -5.41
N PHE A 36 -21.64 1.62 -5.00
CA PHE A 36 -21.00 0.31 -5.06
C PHE A 36 -20.42 -0.05 -6.44
N GLU A 37 -21.09 0.32 -7.53
CA GLU A 37 -20.60 0.09 -8.89
C GLU A 37 -19.27 0.80 -9.18
N LEU A 38 -19.10 2.03 -8.69
CA LEU A 38 -17.83 2.76 -8.77
C LEU A 38 -16.78 2.15 -7.84
N ALA A 39 -17.16 1.78 -6.61
CA ALA A 39 -16.24 1.09 -5.70
C ALA A 39 -15.72 -0.24 -6.29
N ARG A 40 -16.60 -1.02 -6.93
CA ARG A 40 -16.26 -2.26 -7.64
C ARG A 40 -15.32 -1.99 -8.82
N ARG A 41 -15.62 -0.97 -9.63
CA ARG A 41 -14.75 -0.56 -10.74
C ARG A 41 -13.37 -0.15 -10.26
N ASN A 42 -13.29 0.67 -9.21
CA ASN A 42 -12.04 1.11 -8.59
C ASN A 42 -11.24 -0.08 -8.06
N PHE A 43 -11.89 -1.00 -7.36
CA PHE A 43 -11.26 -2.22 -6.84
C PHE A 43 -10.55 -3.01 -7.95
N TYR A 44 -11.24 -3.27 -9.07
CA TYR A 44 -10.63 -3.99 -10.19
C TYR A 44 -9.57 -3.17 -10.94
N ALA A 45 -9.70 -1.83 -10.98
CA ALA A 45 -8.64 -0.98 -11.52
C ALA A 45 -7.34 -1.12 -10.69
N CYS A 46 -7.45 -1.04 -9.37
CA CYS A 46 -6.34 -1.28 -8.44
C CYS A 46 -5.78 -2.70 -8.53
N ALA A 47 -6.64 -3.73 -8.64
CA ALA A 47 -6.20 -5.11 -8.78
C ALA A 47 -5.36 -5.34 -10.05
N LYS A 48 -5.72 -4.68 -11.17
CA LYS A 48 -5.02 -4.82 -12.45
C LYS A 48 -3.76 -3.96 -12.57
N ARG A 49 -3.81 -2.72 -12.06
CA ARG A 49 -2.76 -1.71 -12.27
C ARG A 49 -1.91 -1.43 -11.02
N GLY A 50 -2.28 -2.01 -9.88
CA GLY A 50 -1.62 -1.77 -8.61
C GLY A 50 -1.68 -0.30 -8.23
N LEU A 51 -0.53 0.24 -7.81
CA LEU A 51 -0.38 1.64 -7.42
C LEU A 51 -0.57 2.62 -8.59
N GLY A 52 -0.34 2.22 -9.84
CA GLY A 52 -0.56 3.06 -11.02
C GLY A 52 -2.03 3.13 -11.48
N ALA A 53 -2.99 2.85 -10.60
CA ALA A 53 -4.40 2.92 -10.92
C ALA A 53 -4.95 4.34 -10.73
N SER A 54 -5.84 4.76 -11.61
CA SER A 54 -6.68 5.94 -11.42
C SER A 54 -8.09 5.51 -11.05
N ILE A 55 -8.64 6.09 -9.98
CA ILE A 55 -9.92 5.70 -9.38
C ILE A 55 -10.82 6.90 -9.15
N VAL A 56 -12.13 6.70 -9.21
CA VAL A 56 -13.10 7.76 -8.85
C VAL A 56 -13.15 7.86 -7.32
N TRP A 57 -13.07 9.05 -6.75
CA TRP A 57 -13.09 9.23 -5.31
C TRP A 57 -14.40 9.82 -4.78
N LEU A 58 -14.44 10.16 -3.49
CA LEU A 58 -15.63 10.59 -2.76
C LEU A 58 -16.17 11.97 -3.21
N ASP A 59 -15.39 12.71 -3.98
CA ASP A 59 -15.74 13.98 -4.62
C ASP A 59 -16.26 13.80 -6.05
N GLY A 60 -16.25 12.56 -6.57
CA GLY A 60 -16.60 12.25 -7.96
C GLY A 60 -15.45 12.43 -8.95
N ASP A 61 -14.30 12.96 -8.50
CA ASP A 61 -13.14 13.19 -9.35
C ASP A 61 -12.29 11.92 -9.50
N VAL A 62 -11.57 11.84 -10.61
CA VAL A 62 -10.56 10.79 -10.82
C VAL A 62 -9.27 11.19 -10.11
N ARG A 63 -8.79 10.30 -9.24
CA ARG A 63 -7.55 10.46 -8.47
C ARG A 63 -6.56 9.36 -8.81
N ASP A 64 -5.28 9.71 -8.82
CA ASP A 64 -4.20 8.72 -8.84
C ASP A 64 -4.10 8.02 -7.47
N ALA A 65 -3.96 6.70 -7.48
CA ALA A 65 -3.94 5.91 -6.24
C ALA A 65 -2.69 6.21 -5.38
N GLN A 66 -1.52 6.48 -5.99
CA GLN A 66 -0.31 6.85 -5.23
C GLN A 66 -0.50 8.19 -4.54
N GLU A 67 -1.03 9.19 -5.25
CA GLU A 67 -1.31 10.51 -4.69
C GLU A 67 -2.35 10.45 -3.57
N LEU A 68 -3.44 9.72 -3.79
CA LEU A 68 -4.50 9.55 -2.81
C LEU A 68 -3.97 8.87 -1.53
N ILE A 69 -3.14 7.83 -1.67
CA ILE A 69 -2.52 7.17 -0.52
C ILE A 69 -1.62 8.15 0.24
N ARG A 70 -0.74 8.85 -0.48
CA ARG A 70 0.27 9.73 0.14
C ARG A 70 -0.35 10.92 0.87
N ASN A 71 -1.33 11.55 0.24
CA ASN A 71 -1.79 12.88 0.63
C ASN A 71 -3.08 12.84 1.46
N GLN A 72 -3.76 11.69 1.54
CA GLN A 72 -5.01 11.58 2.29
C GLN A 72 -5.07 10.31 3.14
N LEU A 73 -4.96 9.13 2.52
CA LEU A 73 -5.24 7.88 3.24
C LEU A 73 -4.19 7.55 4.31
N ALA A 74 -2.91 7.81 4.02
CA ALA A 74 -1.83 7.56 4.98
C ALA A 74 -1.99 8.41 6.24
N GLU A 75 -2.27 9.70 6.08
CA GLU A 75 -2.51 10.60 7.21
C GLU A 75 -3.75 10.20 8.01
N ALA A 76 -4.86 9.90 7.33
CA ALA A 76 -6.07 9.42 7.98
C ALA A 76 -5.84 8.15 8.80
N ALA A 77 -5.05 7.20 8.27
CA ALA A 77 -4.71 5.97 8.97
C ALA A 77 -3.80 6.21 10.18
N GLU A 78 -2.79 7.07 10.06
CA GLU A 78 -1.87 7.41 11.15
C GLU A 78 -2.61 8.05 12.33
N LEU A 79 -3.45 9.06 12.04
CA LEU A 79 -4.24 9.73 13.07
C LEU A 79 -5.18 8.75 13.79
N ALA A 80 -5.87 7.89 13.04
CA ALA A 80 -6.78 6.91 13.62
C ALA A 80 -6.08 5.85 14.49
N LEU A 81 -4.85 5.45 14.13
CA LEU A 81 -4.04 4.57 14.97
C LEU A 81 -3.64 5.24 16.30
N ILE A 82 -3.21 6.50 16.24
CA ILE A 82 -2.83 7.28 17.42
C ILE A 82 -4.02 7.46 18.35
N GLU A 83 -5.19 7.81 17.80
CA GLU A 83 -6.44 7.94 18.56
C GLU A 83 -6.87 6.62 19.21
N ALA A 84 -6.54 5.48 18.61
CA ALA A 84 -6.80 4.16 19.16
C ALA A 84 -5.74 3.68 20.18
N GLY A 85 -4.76 4.53 20.52
CA GLY A 85 -3.77 4.28 21.56
C GLY A 85 -2.45 3.67 21.08
N VAL A 86 -2.21 3.57 19.76
CA VAL A 86 -0.89 3.21 19.22
C VAL A 86 0.07 4.37 19.46
N SER A 87 1.32 4.08 19.79
CA SER A 87 2.32 5.12 19.99
C SER A 87 2.50 5.95 18.70
N ALA A 88 2.64 7.27 18.83
CA ALA A 88 2.84 8.14 17.67
C ALA A 88 4.11 7.79 16.89
N LEU A 89 5.16 7.31 17.59
CA LEU A 89 6.40 6.86 16.98
C LEU A 89 6.16 5.64 16.07
N ASP A 90 5.47 4.61 16.58
CA ASP A 90 5.21 3.38 15.83
C ASP A 90 4.25 3.64 14.65
N ALA A 91 3.17 4.41 14.91
CA ALA A 91 2.23 4.78 13.85
C ALA A 91 2.95 5.52 12.72
N SER A 92 3.80 6.51 13.05
CA SER A 92 4.55 7.26 12.04
C SER A 92 5.58 6.39 11.31
N HIS A 93 6.24 5.48 12.03
CA HIS A 93 7.19 4.55 11.43
C HIS A 93 6.52 3.64 10.38
N TYR A 94 5.44 2.96 10.75
CA TYR A 94 4.76 2.01 9.86
C TYR A 94 4.03 2.71 8.70
N ILE A 95 3.33 3.81 8.96
CA ILE A 95 2.67 4.57 7.90
C ILE A 95 3.70 5.26 6.99
N GLY A 96 4.87 5.65 7.52
CA GLY A 96 6.00 6.15 6.75
C GLY A 96 6.45 5.17 5.66
N ILE A 97 6.44 3.86 5.94
CA ILE A 97 6.75 2.82 4.94
C ILE A 97 5.72 2.80 3.81
N ILE A 98 4.43 2.94 4.13
CA ILE A 98 3.35 3.00 3.14
C ILE A 98 3.48 4.25 2.26
N ARG A 99 3.76 5.41 2.87
CA ARG A 99 4.03 6.65 2.11
C ARG A 99 5.23 6.48 1.17
N ALA A 100 6.31 5.86 1.63
CA ALA A 100 7.50 5.63 0.81
C ALA A 100 7.22 4.71 -0.38
N ARG A 101 6.48 3.62 -0.17
CA ARG A 101 6.03 2.70 -1.23
C ARG A 101 5.12 3.39 -2.25
N ALA A 102 4.17 4.19 -1.77
CA ALA A 102 3.30 4.97 -2.65
C ALA A 102 4.09 6.05 -3.39
N ARG A 103 5.18 6.60 -2.84
CA ARG A 103 6.01 7.59 -3.52
C ARG A 103 6.83 7.01 -4.67
N ASN A 104 7.45 5.84 -4.50
CA ASN A 104 8.30 5.24 -5.54
C ASN A 104 7.61 4.16 -6.37
N GLY A 105 6.34 3.83 -6.07
CA GLY A 105 5.58 2.80 -6.79
C GLY A 105 6.07 1.37 -6.53
N GLN A 106 6.96 1.18 -5.54
CA GLN A 106 7.62 -0.10 -5.32
C GLN A 106 6.80 -1.01 -4.41
N THR A 107 6.46 -2.17 -4.94
CA THR A 107 5.77 -3.28 -4.27
C THR A 107 6.55 -4.57 -4.55
N GLY A 108 6.27 -5.65 -3.81
CA GLY A 108 6.89 -6.95 -4.08
C GLY A 108 6.69 -7.40 -5.53
N ALA A 109 5.47 -7.28 -6.06
CA ALA A 109 5.17 -7.61 -7.45
C ALA A 109 5.88 -6.69 -8.45
N ALA A 110 5.99 -5.38 -8.16
CA ALA A 110 6.73 -4.45 -9.02
C ALA A 110 8.24 -4.79 -9.03
N TRP A 111 8.81 -5.11 -7.88
CA TRP A 111 10.22 -5.50 -7.76
C TRP A 111 10.50 -6.82 -8.49
N GLN A 112 9.65 -7.84 -8.31
CA GLN A 112 9.77 -9.12 -9.00
C GLN A 112 9.73 -8.96 -10.52
N ARG A 113 8.80 -8.14 -11.04
CA ARG A 113 8.73 -7.83 -12.48
C ARG A 113 9.98 -7.12 -12.99
N ALA A 114 10.49 -6.14 -12.25
CA ALA A 114 11.69 -5.40 -12.63
C ALA A 114 12.94 -6.29 -12.62
N HIS A 115 13.11 -7.11 -11.58
CA HIS A 115 14.20 -8.09 -11.48
C HIS A 115 14.13 -9.10 -12.63
N ALA A 116 12.95 -9.66 -12.91
CA ALA A 116 12.77 -10.61 -14.01
C ALA A 116 13.10 -9.99 -15.38
N ASN A 117 12.70 -8.73 -15.61
CA ASN A 117 13.06 -8.00 -16.83
C ASN A 117 14.57 -7.75 -16.96
N TYR A 118 15.26 -7.50 -15.84
CA TYR A 118 16.70 -7.21 -15.83
C TYR A 118 17.56 -8.48 -15.98
N HIS A 119 17.13 -9.59 -15.37
CA HIS A 119 17.89 -10.85 -15.31
C HIS A 119 17.36 -11.97 -16.24
N GLY A 120 16.43 -11.66 -17.14
CA GLY A 120 16.00 -12.59 -18.20
C GLY A 120 15.01 -13.68 -17.75
N ASN A 121 14.08 -13.35 -16.84
CA ASN A 121 13.07 -14.27 -16.29
C ASN A 121 13.62 -15.55 -15.66
N ASP A 122 14.84 -15.51 -15.12
CA ASP A 122 15.36 -16.60 -14.32
C ASP A 122 14.64 -16.67 -12.96
N HIS A 123 13.71 -17.61 -12.84
CA HIS A 123 12.93 -17.81 -11.62
C HIS A 123 13.79 -18.25 -10.43
N GLN A 124 14.87 -18.99 -10.65
CA GLN A 124 15.72 -19.46 -9.56
C GLN A 124 16.49 -18.28 -8.96
N THR A 125 17.08 -17.45 -9.81
CA THR A 125 17.77 -16.21 -9.37
C THR A 125 16.79 -15.24 -8.71
N LEU A 126 15.56 -15.10 -9.23
CA LEU A 126 14.53 -14.28 -8.60
C LEU A 126 14.18 -14.77 -7.19
N VAL A 127 13.95 -16.07 -7.01
CA VAL A 127 13.62 -16.63 -5.68
C VAL A 127 14.78 -16.43 -4.71
N GLN A 128 16.02 -16.68 -5.14
CA GLN A 128 17.19 -16.48 -4.28
C GLN A 128 17.32 -15.02 -3.85
N ALA A 129 17.27 -14.08 -4.79
CA ALA A 129 17.35 -12.67 -4.48
C ALA A 129 16.19 -12.20 -3.59
N TYR A 130 14.98 -12.74 -3.78
CA TYR A 130 13.84 -12.43 -2.93
C TYR A 130 14.01 -12.94 -1.49
N LEU A 131 14.60 -14.14 -1.31
CA LEU A 131 14.92 -14.68 0.01
C LEU A 131 15.97 -13.83 0.72
N ASP A 132 17.07 -13.50 0.04
CA ASP A 132 18.15 -12.67 0.62
C ASP A 132 17.62 -11.31 1.10
N ARG A 133 16.70 -10.71 0.33
CA ARG A 133 16.05 -9.43 0.67
C ARG A 133 15.04 -9.54 1.80
N GLN A 134 14.35 -10.68 1.90
CA GLN A 134 13.44 -10.94 3.01
C GLN A 134 14.23 -11.10 4.32
N ASP A 135 15.38 -11.77 4.28
CA ASP A 135 16.25 -11.99 5.44
C ASP A 135 16.93 -10.68 5.92
N ASP A 136 17.29 -9.78 4.99
CA ASP A 136 17.78 -8.42 5.32
C ASP A 136 16.73 -7.55 6.05
N GLY A 137 15.44 -7.91 5.92
CA GLY A 137 14.34 -7.29 6.67
C GLY A 137 14.04 -5.83 6.29
N GLN A 138 14.75 -5.25 5.33
CA GLN A 138 14.47 -3.91 4.85
C GLN A 138 13.12 -3.86 4.12
N PRO A 139 12.34 -2.80 4.29
CA PRO A 139 11.05 -2.67 3.60
C PRO A 139 11.26 -2.64 2.08
N VAL A 140 10.32 -3.23 1.32
CA VAL A 140 10.46 -3.44 -0.12
C VAL A 140 10.76 -2.17 -0.91
N HIS A 141 10.34 -1.00 -0.45
CA HIS A 141 10.62 0.28 -1.11
C HIS A 141 12.12 0.65 -1.14
N ARG A 142 12.97 -0.07 -0.39
CA ARG A 142 14.44 0.13 -0.37
C ARG A 142 15.20 -0.91 -1.18
N TRP A 143 14.53 -1.95 -1.69
CA TRP A 143 15.21 -3.00 -2.44
C TRP A 143 15.71 -2.44 -3.78
N THR A 144 16.93 -2.80 -4.15
CA THR A 144 17.47 -2.51 -5.49
C THR A 144 17.20 -3.69 -6.43
N HIS A 145 17.10 -3.42 -7.72
CA HIS A 145 17.00 -4.45 -8.75
C HIS A 145 18.38 -5.01 -9.08
#